data_AF-A0A084GAJ9-F1
#
_entry.id   AF-A0A084GAJ9-F1
#
_cell.length_a   1.000
_cell.length_b   1.000
_cell.length_c   1.000
_cell.angle_alpha   90.00
_cell.angle_beta   90.00
_cell.angle_gamma   90.00
#
_symmetry.space_group_name_H-M   'P 1'
#
loop_
_entity.id
_entity.type
_entity.pdbx_description
1 polymer ?
#
loop_
_entity_poly.entity_id
_entity_poly.type
_entity_poly.pdbx_seq_one_letter_code
_entity_poly.pdbx_strand_id
1 'polypeptide(L)'
;MAVLHPESTLGQCIPPFTKYGITTYLPTWEAALRLRDGDPAIASKLQNIYPRLMPFGDTRVLIDTLGNKLGIPDGSAGYAFTSPQMLALTRKYGLSEKRDEYRLLPEDLIFKCVEIDGIRLFLVYFPRVKVKGVSDAWQEPGIGLPMRLAESLLPHVDSASEIECNWENPPAPSYVPEGPSHERLRERICGLLHRAAIDPEKIKVTSRDVYLYPTGMAAIYYLDRLAARYRPGSVVVLGSVFHNTFHLLRNRAGPSEFKHFPHVDTSGLDSFETWLREETDAGRDVSYAIVEFPSNPILVSADLHRLHALSRKYNFILAVDDTIGSFANVDVLPTCDVLVTSITKTFSGYADVMGGSTVLNPLSPHYSGDGGLRALYDAEFHNEVFTGDVDTLLANSEDYLSRSAKLGQNATLLAAHLQTASLSPSSPILRVHHPSVVPSGGNYTSLYRRPTPEYPSPTYPCLLSVDFASLEATRAFYDALAFYPGPHLGAHKSLSLCYGALLFGKDEEEKRYQAGFGVFQEAVRISVGLEEWEDLRDTVDVAIKAAAEVGGRTGV
;
A
#
# COMPACT_ATOMS: atom_id res chain seq x y z
N MET A 1 17.82 30.23 -7.75
CA MET A 1 17.11 29.05 -8.27
C MET A 1 18.00 27.85 -7.97
N ALA A 2 17.66 27.08 -6.94
CA ALA A 2 18.32 25.82 -6.66
C ALA A 2 17.42 24.72 -7.20
N VAL A 3 17.80 24.14 -8.34
CA VAL A 3 17.15 22.92 -8.82
C VAL A 3 17.54 21.81 -7.85
N LEU A 4 16.57 21.04 -7.38
CA LEU A 4 16.85 19.90 -6.52
C LEU A 4 17.71 18.88 -7.29
N HIS A 5 18.61 18.22 -6.57
CA HIS A 5 19.41 17.15 -7.13
C HIS A 5 19.38 15.97 -6.16
N PRO A 6 18.95 14.77 -6.59
CA PRO A 6 18.99 13.60 -5.74
C PRO A 6 20.44 13.29 -5.34
N GLU A 7 20.69 13.30 -4.03
CA GLU A 7 21.94 12.83 -3.44
C GLU A 7 21.79 11.34 -3.20
N SER A 8 21.86 10.52 -4.26
CA SER A 8 21.76 9.06 -4.14
C SER A 8 22.41 8.38 -5.34
N THR A 9 22.82 7.13 -5.14
CA THR A 9 23.34 6.27 -6.22
C THR A 9 22.30 5.22 -6.62
N LEU A 10 22.36 4.75 -7.87
CA LEU A 10 21.43 3.75 -8.38
C LEU A 10 21.32 2.57 -7.40
N GLY A 11 20.10 2.27 -6.96
CA GLY A 11 19.79 1.16 -6.05
C GLY A 11 19.82 1.50 -4.56
N GLN A 12 20.23 2.71 -4.17
CA GLN A 12 20.27 3.18 -2.78
C GLN A 12 18.93 3.84 -2.39
N CYS A 13 18.57 3.85 -1.10
CA CYS A 13 17.40 4.57 -0.62
C CYS A 13 17.60 6.10 -0.65
N ILE A 14 16.52 6.85 -0.35
CA ILE A 14 16.60 8.29 -0.11
C ILE A 14 17.38 8.58 1.19
N PRO A 15 18.11 9.72 1.29
CA PRO A 15 18.81 10.08 2.51
C PRO A 15 17.85 10.42 3.66
N PRO A 16 18.23 10.20 4.95
CA PRO A 16 19.49 9.62 5.38
C PRO A 16 19.57 8.14 5.00
N PHE A 17 20.71 7.71 4.47
CA PHE A 17 20.86 6.34 3.99
C PHE A 17 20.86 5.36 5.16
N THR A 18 19.87 4.48 5.18
CA THR A 18 19.76 3.42 6.20
C THR A 18 19.56 2.09 5.50
N LYS A 19 20.00 1.00 6.15
CA LYS A 19 19.73 -0.34 5.65
C LYS A 19 18.23 -0.70 5.67
N TYR A 20 17.43 -0.01 6.48
CA TYR A 20 15.97 -0.20 6.56
C TYR A 20 15.20 0.63 5.53
N GLY A 21 15.87 1.48 4.75
CA GLY A 21 15.24 2.31 3.73
C GLY A 21 14.41 1.45 2.76
N ILE A 22 13.13 1.78 2.62
CA ILE A 22 12.16 1.04 1.79
C ILE A 22 11.93 1.69 0.42
N THR A 23 12.85 2.57 0.01
CA THR A 23 12.90 3.21 -1.30
C THR A 23 14.12 2.74 -2.09
N THR A 24 14.09 2.93 -3.40
CA THR A 24 15.18 2.58 -4.30
C THR A 24 15.31 3.66 -5.35
N TYR A 25 16.45 4.33 -5.42
CA TYR A 25 16.72 5.33 -6.42
C TYR A 25 16.94 4.68 -7.80
N LEU A 26 16.04 4.99 -8.74
CA LEU A 26 16.03 4.49 -10.13
C LEU A 26 15.93 5.70 -11.08
N PRO A 27 17.04 6.39 -11.39
CA PRO A 27 17.06 7.77 -11.89
C PRO A 27 16.36 8.03 -13.22
N THR A 28 16.09 6.99 -14.01
CA THR A 28 15.54 7.14 -15.37
C THR A 28 14.36 6.23 -15.60
N TRP A 29 13.50 6.62 -16.54
CA TRP A 29 12.37 5.84 -17.01
C TRP A 29 12.83 4.45 -17.45
N GLU A 30 13.93 4.39 -18.21
CA GLU A 30 14.52 3.14 -18.67
C GLU A 30 14.97 2.26 -17.51
N ALA A 31 15.65 2.82 -16.50
CA ALA A 31 16.07 2.06 -15.31
C ALA A 31 14.88 1.47 -14.55
N ALA A 32 13.79 2.22 -14.43
CA ALA A 32 12.55 1.75 -13.79
C ALA A 32 11.93 0.57 -14.57
N LEU A 33 11.83 0.68 -15.90
CA LEU A 33 11.30 -0.42 -16.74
C LEU A 33 12.21 -1.65 -16.74
N ARG A 34 13.54 -1.46 -16.78
CA ARG A 34 14.50 -2.57 -16.71
C ARG A 34 14.43 -3.32 -15.39
N LEU A 35 14.18 -2.62 -14.27
CA LEU A 35 13.91 -3.30 -12.99
C LEU A 35 12.63 -4.13 -13.06
N ARG A 36 11.53 -3.58 -13.60
CA ARG A 36 10.26 -4.31 -13.82
C ARG A 36 10.46 -5.56 -14.67
N ASP A 37 11.32 -5.47 -15.67
CA ASP A 37 11.57 -6.56 -16.61
C ASP A 37 12.60 -7.58 -16.09
N GLY A 38 13.14 -7.36 -14.88
CA GLY A 38 14.02 -8.29 -14.20
C GLY A 38 15.48 -8.25 -14.69
N ASP A 39 15.95 -7.10 -15.18
CA ASP A 39 17.31 -6.94 -15.68
C ASP A 39 18.36 -7.18 -14.56
N PRO A 40 19.22 -8.21 -14.69
CA PRO A 40 20.25 -8.51 -13.70
C PRO A 40 21.24 -7.37 -13.44
N ALA A 41 21.50 -6.50 -14.44
CA ALA A 41 22.42 -5.38 -14.31
C ALA A 41 21.86 -4.26 -13.42
N ILE A 42 20.53 -4.14 -13.32
CA ILE A 42 19.86 -3.26 -12.35
C ILE A 42 19.74 -3.97 -11.00
N ALA A 43 19.27 -5.22 -11.01
CA ALA A 43 19.04 -5.99 -9.78
C ALA A 43 20.31 -6.14 -8.92
N SER A 44 21.47 -6.32 -9.55
CA SER A 44 22.78 -6.44 -8.86
C SER A 44 23.25 -5.16 -8.17
N LYS A 45 22.69 -4.00 -8.51
CA LYS A 45 23.05 -2.70 -7.92
C LYS A 45 22.13 -2.29 -6.78
N LEU A 46 21.07 -3.04 -6.53
CA LEU A 46 20.12 -2.75 -5.45
C LEU A 46 20.81 -2.89 -4.09
N GLN A 47 20.82 -1.80 -3.33
CA GLN A 47 21.24 -1.74 -1.93
C GLN A 47 20.05 -1.64 -0.98
N ASN A 48 18.91 -1.14 -1.49
CA ASN A 48 17.65 -1.03 -0.79
C ASN A 48 16.51 -1.35 -1.76
N ILE A 49 15.44 -1.96 -1.24
CA ILE A 49 14.18 -2.15 -1.94
C ILE A 49 13.05 -2.19 -0.95
N TYR A 50 11.84 -1.84 -1.40
CA TYR A 50 10.63 -2.04 -0.62
C TYR A 50 10.53 -3.53 -0.21
N PRO A 51 10.64 -3.90 1.09
CA PRO A 51 10.84 -5.30 1.48
C PRO A 51 9.70 -6.25 1.13
N ARG A 52 8.50 -5.71 0.87
CA ARG A 52 7.37 -6.49 0.35
C ARG A 52 7.56 -6.98 -1.08
N LEU A 53 8.50 -6.45 -1.86
CA LEU A 53 8.75 -6.91 -3.24
C LEU A 53 9.48 -8.26 -3.27
N MET A 54 10.44 -8.46 -2.36
CA MET A 54 11.18 -9.71 -2.17
C MET A 54 11.92 -9.70 -0.83
N PRO A 55 12.28 -10.87 -0.27
CA PRO A 55 13.22 -10.92 0.85
C PRO A 55 14.51 -10.18 0.51
N PHE A 56 14.92 -9.27 1.39
CA PHE A 56 16.04 -8.37 1.14
C PHE A 56 16.80 -8.05 2.44
N GLY A 57 18.04 -7.58 2.33
CA GLY A 57 18.88 -7.25 3.48
C GLY A 57 18.99 -8.41 4.47
N ASP A 58 18.87 -8.11 5.76
CA ASP A 58 19.00 -9.07 6.85
C ASP A 58 17.95 -10.19 6.77
N THR A 59 16.75 -9.93 6.23
CA THR A 59 15.74 -10.98 5.97
C THR A 59 16.27 -12.04 5.02
N ARG A 60 16.92 -11.64 3.92
CA ARG A 60 17.51 -12.58 2.97
C ARG A 60 18.69 -13.33 3.60
N VAL A 61 19.55 -12.63 4.33
CA VAL A 61 20.70 -13.25 5.02
C VAL A 61 20.24 -14.32 6.01
N LEU A 62 19.20 -14.05 6.80
CA LEU A 62 18.67 -15.02 7.76
C LEU A 62 18.08 -16.24 7.05
N ILE A 63 17.29 -16.04 5.99
CA ILE A 63 16.71 -17.14 5.20
C ILE A 63 17.81 -18.02 4.61
N ASP A 64 18.82 -17.42 3.97
CA ASP A 64 19.91 -18.17 3.35
C ASP A 64 20.74 -18.93 4.40
N THR A 65 21.00 -18.30 5.57
CA THR A 65 21.76 -18.92 6.67
C THR A 65 21.00 -20.11 7.28
N LEU A 66 19.70 -19.95 7.52
CA LEU A 66 18.83 -21.05 7.97
C LEU A 66 18.76 -22.16 6.92
N GLY A 67 18.66 -21.81 5.64
CA GLY A 67 18.65 -22.79 4.53
C GLY A 67 19.89 -23.68 4.53
N ASN A 68 21.07 -23.07 4.67
CA ASN A 68 22.34 -23.80 4.77
C ASN A 68 22.37 -24.74 5.99
N LYS A 69 21.93 -24.26 7.16
CA LYS A 69 21.86 -25.06 8.40
C LYS A 69 20.90 -26.25 8.28
N LEU A 70 19.79 -26.07 7.57
CA LEU A 70 18.74 -27.07 7.37
C LEU A 70 19.03 -28.04 6.21
N GLY A 71 20.19 -27.91 5.55
CA GLY A 71 20.55 -28.75 4.41
C GLY A 71 19.67 -28.53 3.17
N ILE A 72 19.16 -27.32 2.98
CA ILE A 72 18.39 -26.97 1.78
C ILE A 72 19.31 -27.03 0.55
N PRO A 73 18.86 -27.61 -0.58
CA PRO A 73 19.69 -27.73 -1.78
C PRO A 73 20.22 -26.38 -2.32
N ASP A 74 21.42 -26.43 -2.88
CA ASP A 74 21.96 -25.29 -3.64
C ASP A 74 21.04 -24.90 -4.80
N GLY A 75 20.97 -23.61 -5.10
CA GLY A 75 20.07 -23.07 -6.13
C GLY A 75 18.64 -22.87 -5.67
N SER A 76 18.32 -23.13 -4.40
CA SER A 76 17.06 -22.72 -3.78
C SER A 76 17.00 -21.22 -3.48
N ALA A 77 15.76 -20.73 -3.38
CA ALA A 77 15.40 -19.48 -2.73
C ALA A 77 14.38 -19.79 -1.64
N GLY A 78 14.19 -18.89 -0.68
CA GLY A 78 13.25 -19.12 0.42
C GLY A 78 12.48 -17.88 0.86
N TYR A 79 11.36 -18.13 1.53
CA TYR A 79 10.55 -17.16 2.25
C TYR A 79 10.43 -17.56 3.72
N ALA A 80 10.42 -16.57 4.61
CA ALA A 80 10.20 -16.74 6.05
C ALA A 80 8.97 -15.94 6.50
N PHE A 81 8.17 -16.56 7.36
CA PHE A 81 6.94 -15.99 7.91
C PHE A 81 6.84 -16.27 9.41
N THR A 82 6.13 -15.40 10.14
CA THR A 82 5.71 -15.64 11.53
C THR A 82 4.39 -16.41 11.61
N SER A 83 3.60 -16.39 10.53
CA SER A 83 2.30 -17.05 10.48
C SER A 83 2.31 -18.33 9.63
N PRO A 84 1.82 -19.47 10.16
CA PRO A 84 1.85 -20.77 9.48
C PRO A 84 0.92 -20.83 8.26
N GLN A 85 -0.13 -20.01 8.22
CA GLN A 85 -1.07 -19.97 7.09
C GLN A 85 -0.38 -19.62 5.76
N MET A 86 0.77 -18.96 5.83
CA MET A 86 1.58 -18.60 4.68
C MET A 86 2.19 -19.82 3.99
N LEU A 87 2.35 -20.96 4.68
CA LEU A 87 2.80 -22.21 4.05
C LEU A 87 1.77 -22.72 3.04
N ALA A 88 0.52 -22.85 3.48
CA ALA A 88 -0.59 -23.29 2.64
C ALA A 88 -0.87 -22.28 1.50
N LEU A 89 -0.76 -20.97 1.79
CA LEU A 89 -0.89 -19.93 0.78
C LEU A 89 0.20 -20.03 -0.28
N THR A 90 1.47 -20.10 0.12
CA THR A 90 2.61 -20.21 -0.81
C THR A 90 2.47 -21.45 -1.68
N ARG A 91 2.07 -22.58 -1.10
CA ARG A 91 1.75 -23.81 -1.84
C ARG A 91 0.66 -23.58 -2.88
N LYS A 92 -0.46 -22.99 -2.48
CA LYS A 92 -1.58 -22.72 -3.40
C LYS A 92 -1.13 -21.86 -4.59
N TYR A 93 -0.35 -20.81 -4.32
CA TYR A 93 0.14 -19.91 -5.35
C TYR A 93 1.09 -20.63 -6.31
N GLY A 94 2.05 -21.37 -5.79
CA GLY A 94 3.06 -22.08 -6.57
C GLY A 94 2.50 -23.20 -7.45
N LEU A 95 1.49 -23.93 -6.97
CA LEU A 95 0.89 -25.05 -7.71
C LEU A 95 -0.22 -24.64 -8.70
N SER A 96 -0.61 -23.37 -8.70
CA SER A 96 -1.67 -22.83 -9.57
C SER A 96 -1.31 -23.00 -11.04
N GLU A 97 -2.29 -23.42 -11.85
CA GLU A 97 -2.10 -23.59 -13.30
C GLU A 97 -1.86 -22.26 -14.00
N LYS A 98 -2.27 -21.14 -13.38
CA LYS A 98 -2.07 -19.77 -13.88
C LYS A 98 -0.61 -19.29 -13.80
N ARG A 99 0.34 -20.16 -13.40
CA ARG A 99 1.76 -19.83 -13.26
C ARG A 99 2.61 -20.24 -14.46
N ASP A 100 2.02 -20.89 -15.45
CA ASP A 100 2.66 -21.29 -16.71
C ASP A 100 4.03 -21.95 -16.47
N GLU A 101 5.09 -21.44 -17.10
CA GLU A 101 6.46 -21.95 -16.97
C GLU A 101 7.03 -21.87 -15.54
N TYR A 102 6.47 -21.00 -14.69
CA TYR A 102 6.88 -20.83 -13.29
C TYR A 102 6.06 -21.67 -12.32
N ARG A 103 5.09 -22.46 -12.79
CA ARG A 103 4.36 -23.42 -11.95
C ARG A 103 5.34 -24.37 -11.26
N LEU A 104 5.14 -24.57 -9.96
CA LEU A 104 5.86 -25.52 -9.15
C LEU A 104 5.11 -26.85 -9.09
N LEU A 105 5.86 -27.92 -8.90
CA LEU A 105 5.35 -29.23 -8.50
C LEU A 105 5.33 -29.33 -6.96
N PRO A 106 4.50 -30.19 -6.36
CA PRO A 106 4.48 -30.39 -4.91
C PRO A 106 5.87 -30.67 -4.31
N GLU A 107 6.69 -31.45 -5.00
CA GLU A 107 8.06 -31.81 -4.62
C GLU A 107 9.07 -30.66 -4.74
N ASP A 108 8.75 -29.59 -5.48
CA ASP A 108 9.60 -28.40 -5.54
C ASP A 108 9.53 -27.58 -4.24
N LEU A 109 8.51 -27.81 -3.40
CA LEU A 109 8.26 -27.03 -2.18
C LEU A 109 8.78 -27.77 -0.94
N ILE A 110 9.72 -27.15 -0.24
CA ILE A 110 10.26 -27.65 1.01
C ILE A 110 9.76 -26.76 2.16
N PHE A 111 8.98 -27.35 3.06
CA PHE A 111 8.45 -26.67 4.24
C PHE A 111 9.33 -26.98 5.45
N LYS A 112 9.74 -25.93 6.17
CA LYS A 112 10.53 -26.04 7.39
C LYS A 112 9.93 -25.16 8.48
N CYS A 113 10.12 -25.56 9.72
CA CYS A 113 9.83 -24.74 10.88
C CYS A 113 11.07 -24.71 11.76
N VAL A 114 11.45 -23.53 12.24
CA VAL A 114 12.54 -23.39 13.20
C VAL A 114 12.08 -22.54 14.37
N GLU A 115 12.60 -22.85 15.55
CA GLU A 115 12.52 -21.99 16.72
C GLU A 115 13.89 -21.35 16.95
N ILE A 116 13.89 -20.03 17.07
CA ILE A 116 15.07 -19.20 17.23
C ILE A 116 14.74 -18.06 18.19
N ASP A 117 15.45 -18.00 19.32
CA ASP A 117 15.22 -17.00 20.37
C ASP A 117 13.75 -16.90 20.82
N GLY A 118 13.08 -18.05 20.98
CA GLY A 118 11.66 -18.12 21.37
C GLY A 118 10.66 -17.72 20.27
N ILE A 119 11.13 -17.43 19.05
CA ILE A 119 10.30 -17.08 17.89
C ILE A 119 10.30 -18.24 16.89
N ARG A 120 9.10 -18.66 16.52
CA ARG A 120 8.86 -19.72 15.54
C ARG A 120 8.72 -19.13 14.14
N LEU A 121 9.63 -19.52 13.26
CA LEU A 121 9.63 -19.12 11.86
C LEU A 121 9.17 -20.28 10.97
N PHE A 122 8.25 -19.97 10.07
CA PHE A 122 7.72 -20.86 9.05
C PHE A 122 8.40 -20.52 7.71
N LEU A 123 9.14 -21.49 7.19
CA LEU A 123 10.01 -21.34 6.02
C LEU A 123 9.46 -22.14 4.85
N VAL A 124 9.49 -21.55 3.66
CA VAL A 124 9.21 -22.23 2.39
C VAL A 124 10.40 -22.05 1.48
N TYR A 125 11.03 -23.14 1.07
CA TYR A 125 12.10 -23.14 0.06
C TYR A 125 11.62 -23.76 -1.25
N PHE A 126 12.18 -23.28 -2.35
CA PHE A 126 11.82 -23.68 -3.71
C PHE A 126 12.97 -23.41 -4.68
N PRO A 127 12.99 -24.01 -5.89
CA PRO A 127 13.98 -23.70 -6.92
C PRO A 127 13.96 -22.21 -7.28
N ARG A 128 15.11 -21.53 -7.21
CA ARG A 128 15.20 -20.07 -7.46
C ARG A 128 14.64 -19.66 -8.83
N VAL A 129 14.80 -20.51 -9.84
CA VAL A 129 14.28 -20.29 -11.19
C VAL A 129 12.74 -20.23 -11.26
N LYS A 130 12.04 -20.75 -10.23
CA LYS A 130 10.58 -20.74 -10.09
C LYS A 130 10.05 -19.58 -9.24
N VAL A 131 10.88 -18.62 -8.82
CA VAL A 131 10.48 -17.54 -7.89
C VAL A 131 9.23 -16.77 -8.33
N LYS A 132 9.03 -16.53 -9.64
CA LYS A 132 7.84 -15.85 -10.17
C LYS A 132 6.54 -16.65 -9.98
N GLY A 133 6.63 -17.96 -9.73
CA GLY A 133 5.48 -18.82 -9.42
C GLY A 133 4.93 -18.58 -8.01
N VAL A 134 5.76 -18.05 -7.09
CA VAL A 134 5.45 -17.87 -5.67
C VAL A 134 5.57 -16.44 -5.19
N SER A 135 6.05 -15.50 -6.02
CA SER A 135 6.28 -14.10 -5.65
C SER A 135 5.09 -13.45 -4.97
N ASP A 136 3.89 -13.73 -5.48
CA ASP A 136 2.67 -13.09 -4.99
C ASP A 136 2.31 -13.56 -3.58
N ALA A 137 2.75 -14.74 -3.14
CA ALA A 137 2.56 -15.19 -1.75
C ALA A 137 3.39 -14.35 -0.76
N TRP A 138 4.51 -13.77 -1.20
CA TRP A 138 5.29 -12.79 -0.43
C TRP A 138 4.70 -11.38 -0.57
N GLN A 139 4.36 -11.00 -1.81
CA GLN A 139 3.98 -9.64 -2.15
C GLN A 139 2.56 -9.29 -1.71
N GLU A 140 1.55 -10.05 -2.15
CA GLU A 140 0.14 -9.66 -2.02
C GLU A 140 -0.32 -9.57 -0.56
N PRO A 141 -0.09 -10.57 0.32
CA PRO A 141 -0.51 -10.49 1.72
C PRO A 141 0.34 -9.52 2.55
N GLY A 142 1.62 -9.35 2.21
CA GLY A 142 2.52 -8.46 2.95
C GLY A 142 2.80 -8.89 4.39
N ILE A 143 2.87 -10.20 4.66
CA ILE A 143 3.17 -10.83 5.97
C ILE A 143 4.60 -11.44 5.99
N GLY A 144 5.46 -11.06 5.05
CA GLY A 144 6.85 -11.51 5.03
C GLY A 144 7.64 -11.03 6.27
N LEU A 145 8.64 -11.83 6.68
CA LEU A 145 9.46 -11.53 7.86
C LEU A 145 10.12 -10.13 7.78
N PRO A 146 9.87 -9.22 8.74
CA PRO A 146 10.43 -7.87 8.71
C PRO A 146 11.94 -7.86 8.96
N MET A 147 12.62 -6.89 8.36
CA MET A 147 14.08 -6.80 8.37
C MET A 147 14.66 -6.61 9.78
N ARG A 148 14.01 -5.80 10.64
CA ARG A 148 14.46 -5.58 12.03
C ARG A 148 14.35 -6.85 12.89
N LEU A 149 13.32 -7.66 12.66
CA LEU A 149 13.21 -8.96 13.32
C LEU A 149 14.27 -9.93 12.79
N ALA A 150 14.49 -9.96 11.48
CA ALA A 150 15.53 -10.81 10.92
C ALA A 150 16.92 -10.46 11.48
N GLU A 151 17.23 -9.18 11.57
CA GLU A 151 18.44 -8.67 12.22
C GLU A 151 18.57 -9.11 13.67
N SER A 152 17.50 -9.00 14.48
CA SER A 152 17.57 -9.39 15.89
C SER A 152 17.78 -10.89 16.07
N LEU A 153 17.34 -11.71 15.10
CA LEU A 153 17.46 -13.16 15.15
C LEU A 153 18.81 -13.68 14.63
N LEU A 154 19.48 -12.96 13.72
CA LEU A 154 20.77 -13.38 13.13
C LEU A 154 21.84 -13.79 14.16
N PRO A 155 22.07 -13.05 15.26
CA PRO A 155 23.02 -13.47 16.30
C PRO A 155 22.71 -14.81 16.98
N HIS A 156 21.47 -15.30 16.87
CA HIS A 156 20.98 -16.51 17.51
C HIS A 156 20.83 -17.69 16.52
N VAL A 157 21.20 -17.52 15.25
CA VAL A 157 20.95 -18.51 14.18
C VAL A 157 21.58 -19.87 14.44
N ASP A 158 22.74 -19.92 15.10
CA ASP A 158 23.41 -21.18 15.46
C ASP A 158 22.61 -22.00 16.46
N SER A 159 21.83 -21.33 17.32
CA SER A 159 20.94 -21.94 18.30
C SER A 159 19.60 -22.39 17.73
N ALA A 160 19.30 -22.05 16.47
CA ALA A 160 18.02 -22.40 15.86
C ALA A 160 17.81 -23.92 15.82
N SER A 161 16.66 -24.37 16.33
CA SER A 161 16.27 -25.78 16.34
C SER A 161 15.17 -26.03 15.33
N GLU A 162 15.34 -27.04 14.48
CA GLU A 162 14.29 -27.49 13.56
C GLU A 162 13.15 -28.16 14.34
N ILE A 163 11.92 -27.80 14.00
CA ILE A 163 10.69 -28.41 14.48
C ILE A 163 10.04 -29.13 13.31
N GLU A 164 9.52 -30.34 13.54
CA GLU A 164 8.77 -31.07 12.53
C GLU A 164 7.61 -30.21 11.99
N CYS A 165 7.56 -30.09 10.66
CA CYS A 165 6.67 -29.16 9.99
C CYS A 165 6.06 -29.78 8.74
N ASN A 166 4.74 -29.69 8.64
CA ASN A 166 3.98 -29.96 7.42
C ASN A 166 3.09 -28.74 7.13
N TRP A 167 2.82 -28.45 5.86
CA TRP A 167 1.96 -27.34 5.46
C TRP A 167 0.48 -27.58 5.78
N GLU A 168 0.02 -28.84 5.88
CA GLU A 168 -1.38 -29.18 6.21
C GLU A 168 -1.68 -29.02 7.69
N ASN A 169 -0.73 -29.41 8.54
CA ASN A 169 -0.84 -29.33 9.99
C ASN A 169 0.46 -28.75 10.57
N PRO A 170 0.70 -27.45 10.37
CA PRO A 170 1.91 -26.80 10.86
C PRO A 170 1.89 -26.72 12.40
N PRO A 171 3.07 -26.73 13.05
CA PRO A 171 3.14 -26.53 14.49
C PRO A 171 2.54 -25.16 14.88
N ALA A 172 2.00 -25.07 16.09
CA ALA A 172 1.39 -23.83 16.58
C ALA A 172 2.38 -22.65 16.49
N PRO A 173 2.00 -21.47 16.03
CA PRO A 173 2.90 -20.31 16.01
C PRO A 173 3.24 -19.82 17.42
N SER A 174 4.43 -19.25 17.60
CA SER A 174 4.75 -18.42 18.78
C SER A 174 4.35 -16.95 18.58
N TYR A 175 4.23 -16.53 17.30
CA TYR A 175 4.17 -15.12 16.89
C TYR A 175 5.33 -14.29 17.46
N VAL A 176 5.22 -12.95 17.42
CA VAL A 176 6.21 -12.07 18.06
C VAL A 176 5.64 -11.48 19.36
N PRO A 177 6.47 -11.32 20.41
CA PRO A 177 6.02 -10.76 21.67
C PRO A 177 5.39 -9.37 21.51
N GLU A 178 4.26 -9.16 22.17
CA GLU A 178 3.63 -7.85 22.29
C GLU A 178 4.16 -7.14 23.54
N GLY A 179 4.38 -5.82 23.45
CA GLY A 179 4.89 -5.01 24.55
C GLY A 179 4.20 -3.65 24.69
N PRO A 180 4.62 -2.83 25.67
CA PRO A 180 4.02 -1.51 25.93
C PRO A 180 4.02 -0.56 24.74
N SER A 181 5.02 -0.67 23.84
CA SER A 181 5.08 0.14 22.63
C SER A 181 3.92 -0.14 21.67
N HIS A 182 3.43 -1.38 21.60
CA HIS A 182 2.26 -1.72 20.76
C HIS A 182 1.02 -0.98 21.24
N GLU A 183 0.77 -0.98 22.55
CA GLU A 183 -0.35 -0.24 23.13
C GLU A 183 -0.21 1.26 22.90
N ARG A 184 0.98 1.83 23.10
CA ARG A 184 1.25 3.25 22.80
C ARG A 184 0.97 3.59 21.34
N LEU A 185 1.27 2.70 20.39
CA LEU A 185 0.97 2.90 18.98
C LEU A 185 -0.54 2.85 18.70
N ARG A 186 -1.28 1.93 19.32
CA ARG A 186 -2.76 1.91 19.26
C ARG A 186 -3.36 3.17 19.84
N GLU A 187 -2.89 3.61 21.01
CA GLU A 187 -3.32 4.86 21.66
C GLU A 187 -3.01 6.08 20.79
N ARG A 188 -1.86 6.11 20.11
CA ARG A 188 -1.51 7.18 19.17
C ARG A 188 -2.49 7.25 18.01
N ILE A 189 -2.82 6.12 17.38
CA ILE A 189 -3.81 6.04 16.30
C ILE A 189 -5.19 6.44 16.81
N CYS A 190 -5.63 5.89 17.95
CA CYS A 190 -6.89 6.23 18.60
C CYS A 190 -6.98 7.74 18.89
N GLY A 191 -5.94 8.33 19.46
CA GLY A 191 -5.86 9.77 19.73
C GLY A 191 -5.98 10.61 18.46
N LEU A 192 -5.36 10.19 17.35
CA LEU A 192 -5.50 10.86 16.05
C LEU A 192 -6.91 10.77 15.47
N LEU A 193 -7.62 9.66 15.69
CA LEU A 193 -9.01 9.50 15.24
C LEU A 193 -9.99 10.37 16.03
N HIS A 194 -9.78 10.50 17.34
CA HIS A 194 -10.55 11.43 18.19
C HIS A 194 -10.19 12.89 17.92
N ARG A 195 -8.95 13.17 17.56
CA ARG A 195 -8.46 14.52 17.29
C ARG A 195 -9.27 15.16 16.17
N ALA A 196 -9.89 16.30 16.49
CA ALA A 196 -10.55 17.15 15.51
C ALA A 196 -11.63 16.46 14.67
N ALA A 197 -12.31 15.46 15.24
CA ALA A 197 -13.45 14.81 14.60
C ALA A 197 -14.51 15.83 14.18
N ILE A 198 -15.16 15.58 13.03
CA ILE A 198 -16.27 16.40 12.53
C ILE A 198 -17.44 16.32 13.50
N ASP A 199 -17.68 15.13 14.05
CA ASP A 199 -18.68 14.87 15.08
C ASP A 199 -18.06 13.97 16.16
N PRO A 200 -17.57 14.55 17.28
CA PRO A 200 -16.96 13.78 18.36
C PRO A 200 -17.88 12.71 18.97
N GLU A 201 -19.20 12.86 18.86
CA GLU A 201 -20.13 11.86 19.39
C GLU A 201 -20.10 10.57 18.56
N LYS A 202 -19.67 10.65 17.29
CA LYS A 202 -19.55 9.51 16.37
C LYS A 202 -18.20 8.79 16.42
N ILE A 203 -17.27 9.24 17.26
CA ILE A 203 -15.99 8.56 17.45
C ILE A 203 -16.00 7.87 18.81
N LYS A 204 -16.20 6.55 18.81
CA LYS A 204 -16.24 5.70 20.02
C LYS A 204 -15.07 4.72 20.14
N VAL A 205 -14.13 4.77 19.20
CA VAL A 205 -12.96 3.88 19.18
C VAL A 205 -12.11 4.04 20.43
N THR A 206 -11.55 2.94 20.88
CA THR A 206 -10.53 2.82 21.90
C THR A 206 -9.31 2.10 21.31
N SER A 207 -8.19 2.03 22.04
CA SER A 207 -7.00 1.27 21.59
C SER A 207 -7.32 -0.20 21.28
N ARG A 208 -8.33 -0.78 21.95
CA ARG A 208 -8.80 -2.17 21.73
C ARG A 208 -9.47 -2.39 20.38
N ASP A 209 -9.83 -1.32 19.69
CA ASP A 209 -10.45 -1.37 18.36
C ASP A 209 -9.40 -1.25 17.24
N VAL A 210 -8.12 -1.10 17.60
CA VAL A 210 -6.99 -0.90 16.69
C VAL A 210 -6.13 -2.16 16.62
N TYR A 211 -6.12 -2.79 15.45
CA TYR A 211 -5.31 -3.95 15.14
C TYR A 211 -4.09 -3.53 14.31
N LEU A 212 -2.90 -3.94 14.73
CA LEU A 212 -1.63 -3.57 14.11
C LEU A 212 -1.10 -4.72 13.27
N TYR A 213 -0.67 -4.42 12.04
CA TYR A 213 -0.17 -5.41 11.09
C TYR A 213 1.21 -5.00 10.54
N PRO A 214 2.04 -5.96 10.08
CA PRO A 214 3.37 -5.66 9.56
C PRO A 214 3.38 -4.71 8.35
N THR A 215 2.29 -4.69 7.58
CA THR A 215 2.13 -3.80 6.42
C THR A 215 0.66 -3.40 6.24
N GLY A 216 0.40 -2.35 5.45
CA GLY A 216 -0.97 -2.01 5.02
C GLY A 216 -1.63 -3.15 4.23
N MET A 217 -0.87 -3.89 3.43
CA MET A 217 -1.39 -5.06 2.71
C MET A 217 -1.79 -6.20 3.65
N ALA A 218 -1.07 -6.39 4.76
CA ALA A 218 -1.47 -7.37 5.78
C ALA A 218 -2.80 -6.98 6.42
N ALA A 219 -3.02 -5.69 6.70
CA ALA A 219 -4.31 -5.20 7.17
C ALA A 219 -5.45 -5.50 6.16
N ILE A 220 -5.22 -5.30 4.86
CA ILE A 220 -6.18 -5.63 3.79
C ILE A 220 -6.40 -7.14 3.66
N TYR A 221 -5.34 -7.94 3.78
CA TYR A 221 -5.42 -9.40 3.71
C TYR A 221 -6.26 -9.98 4.85
N TYR A 222 -6.05 -9.51 6.08
CA TYR A 222 -6.88 -9.93 7.21
C TYR A 222 -8.31 -9.38 7.12
N LEU A 223 -8.52 -8.16 6.62
CA LEU A 223 -9.85 -7.66 6.28
C LEU A 223 -10.57 -8.60 5.32
N ASP A 224 -9.95 -8.96 4.19
CA ASP A 224 -10.55 -9.84 3.20
C ASP A 224 -11.02 -11.16 3.81
N ARG A 225 -10.14 -11.80 4.60
CA ARG A 225 -10.43 -13.08 5.24
C ARG A 225 -11.54 -12.98 6.27
N LEU A 226 -11.47 -11.99 7.15
CA LEU A 226 -12.38 -11.90 8.29
C LEU A 226 -13.75 -11.36 7.87
N ALA A 227 -13.81 -10.39 6.96
CA ALA A 227 -15.08 -9.89 6.41
C ALA A 227 -15.80 -10.96 5.57
N ALA A 228 -15.08 -11.66 4.69
CA ALA A 228 -15.68 -12.73 3.89
C ALA A 228 -16.13 -13.94 4.72
N ARG A 229 -15.45 -14.22 5.84
CA ARG A 229 -15.86 -15.26 6.79
C ARG A 229 -17.09 -14.84 7.60
N TYR A 230 -17.12 -13.60 8.09
CA TYR A 230 -18.26 -13.07 8.83
C TYR A 230 -19.52 -13.05 7.98
N ARG A 231 -19.38 -12.54 6.76
CA ARG A 231 -20.47 -12.35 5.82
C ARG A 231 -20.09 -12.89 4.45
N PRO A 232 -20.39 -14.16 4.16
CA PRO A 232 -20.17 -14.73 2.84
C PRO A 232 -20.99 -13.98 1.78
N GLY A 233 -20.41 -13.80 0.60
CA GLY A 233 -21.04 -13.03 -0.48
C GLY A 233 -20.00 -12.44 -1.44
N SER A 234 -20.46 -11.67 -2.40
CA SER A 234 -19.60 -10.98 -3.38
C SER A 234 -18.70 -9.95 -2.68
N VAL A 235 -17.46 -9.84 -3.15
CA VAL A 235 -16.48 -8.86 -2.67
C VAL A 235 -16.22 -7.81 -3.73
N VAL A 236 -16.35 -6.56 -3.32
CA VAL A 236 -16.43 -5.43 -4.25
C VAL A 236 -15.23 -4.49 -4.05
N VAL A 237 -14.57 -4.13 -5.15
CA VAL A 237 -13.66 -2.99 -5.22
C VAL A 237 -14.38 -1.82 -5.89
N LEU A 238 -14.31 -0.64 -5.30
CA LEU A 238 -14.89 0.60 -5.81
C LEU A 238 -13.77 1.58 -6.17
N GLY A 239 -13.73 2.00 -7.42
CA GLY A 239 -12.77 2.93 -7.97
C GLY A 239 -11.37 2.32 -8.15
N SER A 240 -10.42 3.18 -8.52
CA SER A 240 -9.01 2.82 -8.53
C SER A 240 -8.52 2.62 -7.09
N VAL A 241 -7.84 1.50 -6.84
CA VAL A 241 -7.17 1.22 -5.57
C VAL A 241 -5.70 0.90 -5.85
N PHE A 242 -4.88 0.86 -4.81
CA PHE A 242 -3.51 0.40 -4.85
C PHE A 242 -3.43 -0.96 -5.55
N HIS A 243 -2.53 -1.08 -6.54
CA HIS A 243 -2.48 -2.24 -7.43
C HIS A 243 -2.49 -3.59 -6.69
N ASN A 244 -1.75 -3.71 -5.58
CA ASN A 244 -1.72 -4.97 -4.84
C ASN A 244 -2.99 -5.26 -4.04
N THR A 245 -3.78 -4.24 -3.66
CA THR A 245 -5.15 -4.43 -3.17
C THR A 245 -6.01 -5.05 -4.27
N PHE A 246 -5.95 -4.49 -5.48
CA PHE A 246 -6.68 -5.02 -6.63
C PHE A 246 -6.29 -6.47 -6.97
N HIS A 247 -4.98 -6.75 -7.05
CA HIS A 247 -4.49 -8.10 -7.35
C HIS A 247 -4.84 -9.11 -6.27
N LEU A 248 -4.63 -8.77 -4.99
CA LEU A 248 -4.97 -9.65 -3.86
C LEU A 248 -6.45 -10.06 -3.91
N LEU A 249 -7.34 -9.11 -4.15
CA LEU A 249 -8.79 -9.36 -4.16
C LEU A 249 -9.27 -10.04 -5.44
N ARG A 250 -8.66 -9.73 -6.60
CA ARG A 250 -8.95 -10.42 -7.87
C ARG A 250 -8.48 -11.87 -7.86
N ASN A 251 -7.32 -12.13 -7.25
CA ASN A 251 -6.69 -13.46 -7.18
C ASN A 251 -7.13 -14.26 -5.96
N ARG A 252 -8.10 -13.76 -5.19
CA ARG A 252 -8.54 -14.31 -3.91
C ARG A 252 -8.84 -15.81 -3.95
N ALA A 253 -8.67 -16.43 -2.80
CA ALA A 253 -9.15 -17.78 -2.52
C ALA A 253 -10.59 -17.76 -2.03
N GLY A 254 -11.43 -18.68 -2.52
CA GLY A 254 -12.72 -18.98 -1.90
C GLY A 254 -13.92 -18.85 -2.84
N PRO A 255 -15.13 -19.07 -2.31
CA PRO A 255 -16.36 -19.10 -3.10
C PRO A 255 -16.91 -17.71 -3.44
N SER A 256 -16.48 -16.66 -2.74
CA SER A 256 -16.92 -15.27 -2.96
C SER A 256 -16.52 -14.76 -4.34
N GLU A 257 -17.50 -14.29 -5.10
CA GLU A 257 -17.27 -13.63 -6.39
C GLU A 257 -16.55 -12.29 -6.18
N PHE A 258 -15.58 -11.98 -7.05
CA PHE A 258 -14.93 -10.67 -7.10
C PHE A 258 -15.64 -9.77 -8.12
N LYS A 259 -15.98 -8.55 -7.71
CA LYS A 259 -16.60 -7.52 -8.56
C LYS A 259 -15.83 -6.21 -8.45
N HIS A 260 -15.62 -5.54 -9.58
CA HIS A 260 -14.98 -4.23 -9.62
C HIS A 260 -15.90 -3.20 -10.30
N PHE A 261 -16.09 -2.06 -9.64
CA PHE A 261 -16.73 -0.87 -10.21
C PHE A 261 -15.67 0.23 -10.36
N PRO A 262 -15.13 0.45 -11.56
CA PRO A 262 -13.95 1.29 -11.75
C PRO A 262 -14.21 2.80 -11.59
N HIS A 263 -15.47 3.22 -11.59
CA HIS A 263 -15.88 4.63 -11.44
C HIS A 263 -16.65 4.83 -10.14
N VAL A 264 -16.35 5.92 -9.45
CA VAL A 264 -16.96 6.31 -8.15
C VAL A 264 -17.53 7.74 -8.19
N ASP A 265 -17.71 8.28 -9.38
CA ASP A 265 -18.54 9.45 -9.62
C ASP A 265 -20.04 9.09 -9.46
N THR A 266 -20.94 10.07 -9.62
CA THR A 266 -22.38 9.85 -9.45
C THR A 266 -22.87 8.69 -10.32
N SER A 267 -22.45 8.62 -11.59
CA SER A 267 -22.89 7.59 -12.53
C SER A 267 -22.34 6.19 -12.17
N GLY A 268 -21.10 6.12 -11.70
CA GLY A 268 -20.51 4.88 -11.18
C GLY A 268 -21.24 4.36 -9.95
N LEU A 269 -21.60 5.26 -9.01
CA LEU A 269 -22.37 4.89 -7.83
C LEU A 269 -23.82 4.50 -8.15
N ASP A 270 -24.44 5.07 -9.18
CA ASP A 270 -25.76 4.66 -9.68
C ASP A 270 -25.73 3.24 -10.27
N SER A 271 -24.64 2.91 -10.98
CA SER A 271 -24.40 1.58 -11.55
C SER A 271 -24.18 0.55 -10.44
N PHE A 272 -23.42 0.92 -9.40
CA PHE A 272 -23.23 0.07 -8.21
C PHE A 272 -24.54 -0.18 -7.47
N GLU A 273 -25.35 0.85 -7.22
CA GLU A 273 -26.66 0.70 -6.57
C GLU A 273 -27.63 -0.16 -7.39
N THR A 274 -27.60 -0.05 -8.72
CA THR A 274 -28.39 -0.92 -9.60
C THR A 274 -27.98 -2.39 -9.45
N TRP A 275 -26.68 -2.67 -9.49
CA TRP A 275 -26.18 -4.03 -9.28
C TRP A 275 -26.52 -4.57 -7.88
N LEU A 276 -26.40 -3.75 -6.82
CA LEU A 276 -26.80 -4.15 -5.46
C LEU A 276 -28.27 -4.57 -5.37
N ARG A 277 -29.16 -3.85 -6.07
CA ARG A 277 -30.58 -4.22 -6.17
C ARG A 277 -30.74 -5.56 -6.88
N GLU A 278 -30.04 -5.79 -7.99
CA GLU A 278 -30.10 -7.04 -8.75
C GLU A 278 -29.58 -8.24 -7.95
N GLU A 279 -28.49 -8.08 -7.18
CA GLU A 279 -27.99 -9.12 -6.26
C GLU A 279 -29.04 -9.45 -5.20
N THR A 280 -29.64 -8.41 -4.59
CA THR A 280 -30.68 -8.56 -3.56
C THR A 280 -31.92 -9.28 -4.12
N ASP A 281 -32.41 -8.88 -5.29
CA ASP A 281 -33.56 -9.50 -5.95
C ASP A 281 -33.28 -10.96 -6.32
N ALA A 282 -32.02 -11.31 -6.59
CA ALA A 282 -31.57 -12.67 -6.85
C ALA A 282 -31.18 -13.47 -5.60
N GLY A 283 -31.35 -12.90 -4.40
CA GLY A 283 -31.00 -13.54 -3.12
C GLY A 283 -29.51 -13.77 -2.91
N ARG A 284 -28.65 -12.97 -3.55
CA ARG A 284 -27.19 -13.01 -3.37
C ARG A 284 -26.75 -11.90 -2.43
N ASP A 285 -25.91 -12.26 -1.46
CA ASP A 285 -25.34 -11.32 -0.50
C ASP A 285 -24.07 -10.66 -1.05
N VAL A 286 -23.84 -9.41 -0.64
CA VAL A 286 -22.55 -8.74 -0.74
C VAL A 286 -21.87 -8.81 0.62
N SER A 287 -20.63 -9.30 0.61
CA SER A 287 -19.79 -9.42 1.80
C SER A 287 -19.31 -8.06 2.25
N TYR A 288 -18.43 -7.46 1.45
CA TYR A 288 -17.88 -6.14 1.71
C TYR A 288 -17.55 -5.40 0.41
N ALA A 289 -17.51 -4.08 0.51
CA ALA A 289 -16.96 -3.20 -0.50
C ALA A 289 -15.77 -2.43 0.09
N ILE A 290 -14.65 -2.39 -0.64
CA ILE A 290 -13.49 -1.58 -0.29
C ILE A 290 -13.32 -0.42 -1.26
N VAL A 291 -13.00 0.76 -0.72
CA VAL A 291 -12.72 1.99 -1.48
C VAL A 291 -11.52 2.71 -0.88
N GLU A 292 -10.67 3.28 -1.73
CA GLU A 292 -9.59 4.19 -1.30
C GLU A 292 -10.05 5.65 -1.31
N PHE A 293 -9.65 6.40 -0.29
CA PHE A 293 -10.05 7.80 -0.12
C PHE A 293 -8.86 8.75 0.12
N PRO A 294 -8.47 9.55 -0.89
CA PRO A 294 -8.82 9.44 -2.31
C PRO A 294 -8.11 8.24 -2.98
N SER A 295 -8.51 7.90 -4.21
CA SER A 295 -7.96 6.76 -4.96
C SER A 295 -6.49 6.90 -5.37
N ASN A 296 -5.73 5.80 -5.35
CA ASN A 296 -4.39 5.72 -5.94
C ASN A 296 -4.47 5.18 -7.39
N PRO A 297 -3.88 5.84 -8.42
CA PRO A 297 -3.12 7.09 -8.40
C PRO A 297 -3.91 8.32 -8.89
N ILE A 298 -5.19 8.18 -9.27
CA ILE A 298 -5.97 9.23 -9.96
C ILE A 298 -6.69 10.21 -9.00
N LEU A 299 -6.63 9.95 -7.70
CA LEU A 299 -7.02 10.87 -6.61
C LEU A 299 -8.47 11.37 -6.66
N VAL A 300 -9.35 10.54 -7.21
CA VAL A 300 -10.80 10.75 -7.15
C VAL A 300 -11.29 10.37 -5.75
N SER A 301 -12.20 11.17 -5.20
CA SER A 301 -12.82 10.94 -3.89
C SER A 301 -14.27 10.49 -4.03
N ALA A 302 -14.59 9.26 -3.64
CA ALA A 302 -15.97 8.76 -3.66
C ALA A 302 -16.86 9.52 -2.66
N ASP A 303 -18.17 9.62 -2.92
CA ASP A 303 -19.11 10.11 -1.91
C ASP A 303 -19.30 9.04 -0.82
N LEU A 304 -18.52 9.16 0.26
CA LEU A 304 -18.55 8.20 1.37
C LEU A 304 -19.87 8.26 2.17
N HIS A 305 -20.60 9.38 2.17
CA HIS A 305 -21.91 9.45 2.82
C HIS A 305 -22.93 8.61 2.04
N ARG A 306 -22.94 8.72 0.71
CA ARG A 306 -23.77 7.87 -0.15
C ARG A 306 -23.40 6.39 -0.04
N LEU A 307 -22.12 6.06 -0.08
CA LEU A 307 -21.65 4.68 0.09
C LEU A 307 -22.03 4.11 1.46
N HIS A 308 -21.92 4.91 2.53
CA HIS A 308 -22.35 4.50 3.86
C HIS A 308 -23.86 4.19 3.89
N ALA A 309 -24.69 5.04 3.29
CA ALA A 309 -26.13 4.79 3.19
C ALA A 309 -26.45 3.51 2.40
N LEU A 310 -25.75 3.26 1.29
CA LEU A 310 -25.87 2.01 0.53
C LEU A 310 -25.46 0.79 1.35
N SER A 311 -24.38 0.88 2.13
CA SER A 311 -23.92 -0.21 3.00
C SER A 311 -24.95 -0.59 4.06
N ARG A 312 -25.69 0.40 4.61
CA ARG A 312 -26.80 0.13 5.53
C ARG A 312 -27.99 -0.51 4.82
N LYS A 313 -28.37 0.04 3.66
CA LYS A 313 -29.55 -0.39 2.88
C LYS A 313 -29.41 -1.82 2.37
N TYR A 314 -28.24 -2.19 1.86
CA TYR A 314 -27.95 -3.50 1.27
C TYR A 314 -27.13 -4.42 2.19
N ASN A 315 -26.94 -3.98 3.44
CA ASN A 315 -26.31 -4.76 4.50
C ASN A 315 -24.95 -5.37 4.11
N PHE A 316 -24.00 -4.59 3.61
CA PHE A 316 -22.62 -5.05 3.38
C PHE A 316 -21.64 -4.30 4.28
N ILE A 317 -20.43 -4.83 4.47
CA ILE A 317 -19.36 -4.12 5.20
C ILE A 317 -18.74 -3.09 4.26
N LEU A 318 -18.71 -1.83 4.66
CA LEU A 318 -17.95 -0.79 3.96
C LEU A 318 -16.57 -0.63 4.62
N ALA A 319 -15.53 -1.00 3.88
CA ALA A 319 -14.15 -0.75 4.25
C ALA A 319 -13.60 0.47 3.49
N VAL A 320 -12.96 1.39 4.22
CA VAL A 320 -12.30 2.56 3.63
C VAL A 320 -10.81 2.47 3.91
N ASP A 321 -9.99 2.56 2.88
CA ASP A 321 -8.55 2.78 3.00
C ASP A 321 -8.26 4.28 2.89
N ASP A 322 -7.82 4.90 3.99
CA ASP A 322 -7.53 6.34 4.07
C ASP A 322 -6.04 6.66 3.96
N THR A 323 -5.20 5.72 3.52
CA THR A 323 -3.73 5.87 3.48
C THR A 323 -3.29 7.17 2.84
N ILE A 324 -3.90 7.55 1.71
CA ILE A 324 -3.59 8.82 1.02
C ILE A 324 -4.24 9.99 1.76
N GLY A 325 -5.50 9.83 2.17
CA GLY A 325 -6.28 10.85 2.87
C GLY A 325 -5.65 11.32 4.18
N SER A 326 -5.01 10.42 4.93
CA SER A 326 -4.30 10.64 6.19
C SER A 326 -5.20 11.01 7.39
N PHE A 327 -4.97 10.40 8.55
CA PHE A 327 -5.61 10.77 9.83
C PHE A 327 -5.46 12.26 10.19
N ALA A 328 -4.45 12.94 9.62
CA ALA A 328 -4.24 14.36 9.80
C ALA A 328 -5.36 15.21 9.17
N ASN A 329 -5.89 14.80 8.00
CA ASN A 329 -6.74 15.66 7.18
C ASN A 329 -8.21 15.28 7.21
N VAL A 330 -8.53 13.98 7.15
CA VAL A 330 -9.91 13.52 6.92
C VAL A 330 -10.49 12.68 8.06
N ASP A 331 -11.78 12.84 8.30
CA ASP A 331 -12.57 12.09 9.29
C ASP A 331 -13.50 11.08 8.59
N VAL A 332 -12.93 9.95 8.19
CA VAL A 332 -13.65 8.93 7.42
C VAL A 332 -14.29 7.84 8.29
N LEU A 333 -13.82 7.64 9.52
CA LEU A 333 -14.30 6.56 10.40
C LEU A 333 -15.83 6.57 10.59
N PRO A 334 -16.51 7.73 10.78
CA PRO A 334 -17.97 7.76 10.88
C PRO A 334 -18.73 7.27 9.64
N THR A 335 -18.05 7.10 8.50
CA THR A 335 -18.63 6.70 7.22
C THR A 335 -18.36 5.24 6.85
N CYS A 336 -17.58 4.49 7.63
CA CYS A 336 -17.23 3.10 7.34
C CYS A 336 -17.42 2.16 8.54
N ASP A 337 -17.43 0.86 8.27
CA ASP A 337 -17.42 -0.17 9.31
C ASP A 337 -15.99 -0.54 9.72
N VAL A 338 -15.09 -0.54 8.74
CA VAL A 338 -13.68 -0.85 8.91
C VAL A 338 -12.84 0.22 8.24
N LEU A 339 -11.91 0.79 8.98
CA LEU A 339 -10.91 1.73 8.46
C LEU A 339 -9.57 1.01 8.34
N VAL A 340 -8.95 1.07 7.18
CA VAL A 340 -7.61 0.53 6.92
C VAL A 340 -6.66 1.69 6.62
N THR A 341 -5.45 1.63 7.18
CA THR A 341 -4.43 2.64 6.94
C THR A 341 -3.05 2.00 6.84
N SER A 342 -2.31 2.32 5.78
CA SER A 342 -0.88 2.03 5.72
C SER A 342 -0.10 3.10 6.50
N ILE A 343 0.16 2.82 7.77
CA ILE A 343 1.00 3.68 8.64
C ILE A 343 2.49 3.70 8.22
N THR A 344 2.84 2.92 7.19
CA THR A 344 4.12 2.98 6.46
C THR A 344 4.34 4.33 5.76
N LYS A 345 3.27 5.02 5.36
CA LYS A 345 3.31 6.19 4.48
C LYS A 345 3.52 7.47 5.29
N THR A 346 2.64 8.46 5.14
CA THR A 346 2.74 9.77 5.81
C THR A 346 2.86 9.67 7.33
N PHE A 347 2.21 8.67 7.96
CA PHE A 347 2.28 8.45 9.41
C PHE A 347 3.73 8.25 9.89
N SER A 348 4.48 7.30 9.31
CA SER A 348 5.91 7.18 9.55
C SER A 348 6.69 8.30 8.87
N GLY A 349 6.57 8.42 7.55
CA GLY A 349 7.09 9.55 6.78
C GLY A 349 8.59 9.61 6.53
N TYR A 350 9.35 8.64 7.02
CA TYR A 350 10.81 8.56 6.82
C TYR A 350 11.23 7.42 5.88
N ALA A 351 10.26 6.64 5.40
CA ALA A 351 10.47 5.54 4.45
C ALA A 351 11.53 4.53 4.91
N ASP A 352 11.50 4.14 6.18
CA ASP A 352 12.44 3.22 6.82
C ASP A 352 11.77 2.15 7.71
N VAL A 353 10.44 2.14 7.76
CA VAL A 353 9.65 1.15 8.50
C VAL A 353 8.33 0.92 7.81
N MET A 354 7.82 -0.31 7.89
CA MET A 354 6.50 -0.67 7.40
C MET A 354 5.56 -0.94 8.57
N GLY A 355 4.28 -0.72 8.31
CA GLY A 355 3.20 -0.98 9.23
C GLY A 355 1.85 -0.74 8.56
N GLY A 356 0.83 -1.42 9.08
CA GLY A 356 -0.57 -1.21 8.75
C GLY A 356 -1.43 -1.22 10.00
N SER A 357 -2.59 -0.59 9.91
CA SER A 357 -3.61 -0.64 10.96
C SER A 357 -4.98 -0.94 10.37
N THR A 358 -5.76 -1.74 11.09
CA THR A 358 -7.21 -1.85 10.90
C THR A 358 -7.90 -1.31 12.14
N VAL A 359 -8.90 -0.47 11.95
CA VAL A 359 -9.74 0.04 13.04
C VAL A 359 -11.18 -0.38 12.78
N LEU A 360 -11.77 -1.10 13.74
CA LEU A 360 -13.19 -1.45 13.69
C LEU A 360 -14.01 -0.32 14.30
N ASN A 361 -15.05 0.13 13.60
CA ASN A 361 -15.94 1.18 14.10
C ASN A 361 -16.93 0.61 15.14
N PRO A 362 -16.89 1.01 16.43
CA PRO A 362 -17.82 0.48 17.44
C PRO A 362 -19.28 0.84 17.22
N LEU A 363 -19.55 1.83 16.36
CA LEU A 363 -20.91 2.20 15.96
C LEU A 363 -21.42 1.41 14.76
N SER A 364 -20.59 0.54 14.17
CA SER A 364 -21.03 -0.35 13.10
C SER A 364 -22.01 -1.41 13.64
N PRO A 365 -23.12 -1.70 12.93
CA PRO A 365 -23.96 -2.86 13.23
C PRO A 365 -23.25 -4.20 13.00
N HIS A 366 -22.11 -4.22 12.29
CA HIS A 366 -21.27 -5.41 12.09
C HIS A 366 -20.24 -5.59 13.21
N TYR A 367 -20.11 -4.64 14.13
CA TYR A 367 -19.10 -4.66 15.19
C TYR A 367 -19.40 -5.70 16.27
N SER A 368 -20.58 -5.61 16.91
CA SER A 368 -20.99 -6.42 18.07
C SER A 368 -21.79 -7.67 17.70
N GLY A 369 -21.81 -8.66 18.60
CA GLY A 369 -22.65 -9.87 18.51
C GLY A 369 -21.83 -11.17 18.44
N ASP A 370 -22.49 -12.31 18.66
CA ASP A 370 -21.87 -13.62 18.48
C ASP A 370 -21.45 -13.79 17.01
N GLY A 371 -20.15 -13.92 16.78
CA GLY A 371 -19.57 -13.98 15.45
C GLY A 371 -19.41 -12.64 14.74
N GLY A 372 -19.71 -11.49 15.36
CA GLY A 372 -19.47 -10.15 14.81
C GLY A 372 -17.99 -9.90 14.47
N LEU A 373 -17.70 -8.81 13.73
CA LEU A 373 -16.34 -8.47 13.32
C LEU A 373 -15.39 -8.40 14.52
N ARG A 374 -15.83 -7.80 15.64
CA ARG A 374 -15.00 -7.68 16.84
C ARG A 374 -14.59 -9.06 17.39
N ALA A 375 -15.54 -9.99 17.50
CA ALA A 375 -15.27 -11.33 18.02
C ALA A 375 -14.33 -12.13 17.11
N LEU A 376 -14.48 -11.99 15.79
CA LEU A 376 -13.61 -12.66 14.81
C LEU A 376 -12.20 -12.09 14.80
N TYR A 377 -12.04 -10.77 14.86
CA TYR A 377 -10.73 -10.14 14.97
C TYR A 377 -10.07 -10.52 16.31
N ASP A 378 -10.78 -10.49 17.44
CA ASP A 378 -10.19 -10.89 18.74
C ASP A 378 -9.77 -12.37 18.77
N ALA A 379 -10.44 -13.24 18.01
CA ALA A 379 -10.13 -14.67 17.94
C ALA A 379 -8.95 -15.00 17.01
N GLU A 380 -8.79 -14.26 15.91
CA GLU A 380 -7.82 -14.57 14.84
C GLU A 380 -6.62 -13.62 14.82
N PHE A 381 -6.70 -12.46 15.47
CA PHE A 381 -5.61 -11.51 15.54
C PHE A 381 -4.50 -12.04 16.44
N HIS A 382 -3.28 -11.95 15.91
CA HIS A 382 -2.07 -12.22 16.67
C HIS A 382 -1.03 -11.16 16.33
N ASN A 383 -0.17 -10.83 17.31
CA ASN A 383 0.86 -9.83 17.09
C ASN A 383 1.95 -10.36 16.16
N GLU A 384 2.01 -9.82 14.95
CA GLU A 384 3.08 -10.10 13.97
C GLU A 384 4.02 -8.90 13.78
N VAL A 385 3.79 -7.80 14.52
CA VAL A 385 4.56 -6.57 14.40
C VAL A 385 5.69 -6.57 15.42
N PHE A 386 6.93 -6.60 14.95
CA PHE A 386 8.09 -6.62 15.83
C PHE A 386 8.24 -5.31 16.59
N THR A 387 8.59 -5.37 17.88
CA THR A 387 8.73 -4.19 18.76
C THR A 387 9.67 -3.13 18.17
N GLY A 388 10.76 -3.53 17.52
CA GLY A 388 11.68 -2.57 16.88
C GLY A 388 11.04 -1.79 15.72
N ASP A 389 10.10 -2.39 14.99
CA ASP A 389 9.32 -1.66 13.97
C ASP A 389 8.29 -0.74 14.65
N VAL A 390 7.65 -1.17 15.74
CA VAL A 390 6.71 -0.34 16.51
C VAL A 390 7.38 0.88 17.11
N ASP A 391 8.56 0.71 17.74
CA ASP A 391 9.33 1.82 18.31
C ASP A 391 9.74 2.82 17.23
N THR A 392 10.14 2.33 16.06
CA THR A 392 10.46 3.19 14.91
C THR A 392 9.21 3.93 14.41
N LEU A 393 8.06 3.25 14.28
CA LEU A 393 6.79 3.88 13.89
C LEU A 393 6.37 4.97 14.88
N LEU A 394 6.53 4.73 16.18
CA LEU A 394 6.23 5.72 17.22
C LEU A 394 7.13 6.95 17.11
N ALA A 395 8.46 6.75 17.07
CA ALA A 395 9.43 7.84 16.96
C ALA A 395 9.18 8.69 15.70
N ASN A 396 8.95 8.02 14.56
CA ASN A 396 8.65 8.66 13.29
C ASN A 396 7.31 9.43 13.28
N SER A 397 6.39 9.11 14.19
CA SER A 397 5.06 9.73 14.27
C SER A 397 5.01 10.98 15.17
N GLU A 398 6.12 11.35 15.81
CA GLU A 398 6.19 12.48 16.75
C GLU A 398 5.90 13.82 16.06
N ASP A 399 6.45 14.04 14.87
CA ASP A 399 6.28 15.25 14.07
C ASP A 399 5.20 15.14 12.98
N TYR A 400 4.46 14.02 12.96
CA TYR A 400 3.49 13.64 11.92
C TYR A 400 2.54 14.75 11.49
N LEU A 401 1.97 15.50 12.45
CA LEU A 401 1.04 16.59 12.15
C LEU A 401 1.76 17.74 11.45
N SER A 402 2.87 18.22 11.99
CA SER A 402 3.64 19.30 11.36
C SER A 402 4.13 18.94 9.95
N ARG A 403 4.61 17.70 9.77
CA ARG A 403 5.00 17.19 8.45
C ARG A 403 3.81 17.12 7.51
N SER A 404 2.69 16.52 7.93
CA SER A 404 1.49 16.39 7.09
C SER A 404 1.00 17.74 6.56
N ALA A 405 1.07 18.80 7.37
CA ALA A 405 0.70 20.14 6.97
C ALA A 405 1.60 20.66 5.84
N LYS A 406 2.93 20.57 5.99
CA LYS A 406 3.89 21.01 4.96
C LYS A 406 3.78 20.17 3.69
N LEU A 407 3.67 18.83 3.81
CA LEU A 407 3.51 17.92 2.68
C LEU A 407 2.25 18.26 1.86
N GLY A 408 1.10 18.44 2.53
CA GLY A 408 -0.15 18.78 1.85
C GLY A 408 -0.18 20.20 1.29
N GLN A 409 0.45 21.17 1.97
CA GLN A 409 0.62 22.53 1.46
C GLN A 409 1.46 22.52 0.18
N ASN A 410 2.63 21.88 0.21
CA ASN A 410 3.52 21.77 -0.95
C ASN A 410 2.84 21.06 -2.12
N ALA A 411 2.11 19.97 -1.87
CA ALA A 411 1.36 19.25 -2.91
C ALA A 411 0.25 20.11 -3.53
N THR A 412 -0.47 20.88 -2.72
CA THR A 412 -1.51 21.79 -3.21
C THR A 412 -0.92 22.90 -4.08
N LEU A 413 0.19 23.50 -3.64
CA LEU A 413 0.90 24.53 -4.42
C LEU A 413 1.41 23.96 -5.74
N LEU A 414 2.01 22.76 -5.71
CA LEU A 414 2.53 22.11 -6.90
C LEU A 414 1.41 21.72 -7.89
N ALA A 415 0.31 21.18 -7.38
CA ALA A 415 -0.86 20.88 -8.20
C ALA A 415 -1.44 22.14 -8.87
N ALA A 416 -1.55 23.26 -8.15
CA ALA A 416 -2.00 24.53 -8.72
C ALA A 416 -1.03 25.08 -9.79
N HIS A 417 0.28 24.95 -9.55
CA HIS A 417 1.31 25.34 -10.51
C HIS A 417 1.25 24.54 -11.81
N LEU A 418 1.20 23.21 -11.70
CA LEU A 418 1.04 22.31 -12.85
C LEU A 418 -0.29 22.52 -13.58
N GLN A 419 -1.37 22.77 -12.83
CA GLN A 419 -2.68 23.07 -13.42
C GLN A 419 -2.62 24.36 -14.24
N THR A 420 -1.95 25.40 -13.72
CA THR A 420 -1.72 26.65 -14.46
C THR A 420 -0.89 26.42 -15.72
N ALA A 421 0.20 25.65 -15.62
CA ALA A 421 1.03 25.29 -16.76
C ALA A 421 0.27 24.48 -17.83
N SER A 422 -0.74 23.69 -17.43
CA SER A 422 -1.57 22.90 -18.37
C SER A 422 -2.49 23.75 -19.25
N LEU A 423 -2.76 25.00 -18.87
CA LEU A 423 -3.63 25.92 -19.61
C LEU A 423 -2.97 26.50 -20.86
N SER A 424 -1.64 26.45 -20.97
CA SER A 424 -0.95 26.87 -22.19
C SER A 424 -1.34 25.95 -23.35
N PRO A 425 -1.73 26.47 -24.52
CA PRO A 425 -2.04 25.63 -25.69
C PRO A 425 -0.91 24.70 -26.11
N SER A 426 0.35 25.10 -25.88
CA SER A 426 1.54 24.31 -26.20
C SER A 426 1.99 23.40 -25.06
N SER A 427 1.23 23.33 -23.95
CA SER A 427 1.63 22.58 -22.77
C SER A 427 1.68 21.07 -23.05
N PRO A 428 2.75 20.37 -22.65
CA PRO A 428 2.82 18.91 -22.74
C PRO A 428 1.92 18.23 -21.72
N ILE A 429 1.47 18.93 -20.68
CA ILE A 429 0.60 18.41 -19.61
C ILE A 429 -0.84 18.39 -20.11
N LEU A 430 -1.52 17.25 -20.05
CA LEU A 430 -2.95 17.10 -20.37
C LEU A 430 -3.86 17.37 -19.18
N ARG A 431 -3.51 16.80 -18.02
CA ARG A 431 -4.36 16.81 -16.84
C ARG A 431 -3.52 16.71 -15.58
N VAL A 432 -3.96 17.39 -14.53
CA VAL A 432 -3.44 17.21 -13.17
C VAL A 432 -4.51 16.52 -12.35
N HIS A 433 -4.11 15.48 -11.63
CA HIS A 433 -4.93 14.75 -10.67
C HIS A 433 -4.46 15.11 -9.26
N HIS A 434 -5.31 15.81 -8.53
CA HIS A 434 -5.14 16.14 -7.11
C HIS A 434 -6.51 16.52 -6.56
N PRO A 435 -6.88 16.21 -5.29
CA PRO A 435 -8.24 16.50 -4.83
C PRO A 435 -8.59 18.00 -4.80
N SER A 436 -7.62 18.91 -4.91
CA SER A 436 -7.88 20.35 -5.08
C SER A 436 -8.27 20.77 -6.50
N VAL A 437 -8.11 19.90 -7.51
CA VAL A 437 -8.37 20.22 -8.93
C VAL A 437 -9.38 19.29 -9.58
N VAL A 438 -9.47 18.03 -9.14
CA VAL A 438 -10.41 17.06 -9.72
C VAL A 438 -11.85 17.36 -9.29
N PRO A 439 -12.86 17.05 -10.12
CA PRO A 439 -14.26 17.40 -9.84
C PRO A 439 -14.81 16.82 -8.52
N SER A 440 -14.30 15.66 -8.09
CA SER A 440 -14.70 15.01 -6.83
C SER A 440 -14.06 15.60 -5.58
N GLY A 441 -13.27 16.68 -5.71
CA GLY A 441 -12.61 17.37 -4.60
C GLY A 441 -13.57 17.81 -3.49
N GLY A 442 -14.82 18.14 -3.84
CA GLY A 442 -15.86 18.47 -2.86
C GLY A 442 -16.10 17.35 -1.84
N ASN A 443 -16.11 16.07 -2.29
CA ASN A 443 -16.26 14.91 -1.42
C ASN A 443 -15.07 14.77 -0.45
N TYR A 444 -13.86 15.12 -0.88
CA TYR A 444 -12.68 15.13 0.01
C TYR A 444 -12.84 16.20 1.10
N THR A 445 -13.17 17.43 0.71
CA THR A 445 -13.30 18.55 1.63
C THR A 445 -14.49 18.44 2.58
N SER A 446 -15.56 17.72 2.22
CA SER A 446 -16.69 17.48 3.12
C SER A 446 -16.32 16.63 4.34
N LEU A 447 -15.19 15.92 4.27
CA LEU A 447 -14.67 15.10 5.36
C LEU A 447 -13.44 15.72 6.04
N TYR A 448 -13.16 17.01 5.84
CA TYR A 448 -12.11 17.70 6.57
C TYR A 448 -12.33 17.66 8.08
N ARG A 449 -11.29 17.24 8.79
CA ARG A 449 -11.21 17.40 10.25
C ARG A 449 -11.29 18.88 10.63
N ARG A 450 -11.69 19.16 11.86
CA ARG A 450 -11.75 20.54 12.35
C ARG A 450 -10.33 21.13 12.52
N PRO A 451 -10.13 22.44 12.34
CA PRO A 451 -8.88 23.10 12.73
C PRO A 451 -8.52 22.89 14.21
N THR A 452 -7.22 22.80 14.50
CA THR A 452 -6.65 22.72 15.87
C THR A 452 -5.44 23.64 15.98
N PRO A 453 -5.00 24.07 17.18
CA PRO A 453 -3.81 24.91 17.33
C PRO A 453 -2.55 24.35 16.65
N GLU A 454 -2.34 23.04 16.75
CA GLU A 454 -1.20 22.30 16.17
C GLU A 454 -1.37 21.96 14.67
N TYR A 455 -2.59 22.04 14.15
CA TYR A 455 -2.94 21.78 12.76
C TYR A 455 -4.09 22.72 12.33
N PRO A 456 -3.80 24.02 12.09
CA PRO A 456 -4.82 25.06 11.96
C PRO A 456 -5.59 24.99 10.64
N SER A 457 -5.15 24.18 9.68
CA SER A 457 -5.84 24.00 8.41
C SER A 457 -5.65 22.58 7.89
N PRO A 458 -6.72 21.76 7.83
CA PRO A 458 -6.78 20.54 7.02
C PRO A 458 -6.21 20.80 5.62
N THR A 459 -5.41 19.89 5.12
CA THR A 459 -4.83 20.01 3.77
C THR A 459 -5.32 18.90 2.87
N TYR A 460 -5.04 19.04 1.58
CA TYR A 460 -5.06 17.94 0.62
C TYR A 460 -3.91 16.94 0.90
N PRO A 461 -3.97 15.72 0.33
CA PRO A 461 -2.91 14.75 0.51
C PRO A 461 -1.62 15.17 -0.18
N CYS A 462 -0.50 14.54 0.20
CA CYS A 462 0.83 14.82 -0.38
C CYS A 462 1.06 14.27 -1.80
N LEU A 463 0.04 13.68 -2.42
CA LEU A 463 0.16 12.93 -3.68
C LEU A 463 -0.57 13.67 -4.80
N LEU A 464 0.01 13.72 -5.98
CA LEU A 464 -0.64 14.10 -7.24
C LEU A 464 -0.20 13.20 -8.39
N SER A 465 -0.94 13.21 -9.49
CA SER A 465 -0.52 12.62 -10.76
C SER A 465 -0.67 13.62 -11.90
N VAL A 466 0.18 13.50 -12.92
CA VAL A 466 0.17 14.40 -14.09
C VAL A 466 0.13 13.54 -15.34
N ASP A 467 -0.91 13.71 -16.15
CA ASP A 467 -1.04 13.10 -17.48
C ASP A 467 -0.37 13.99 -18.53
N PHE A 468 0.29 13.40 -19.51
CA PHE A 468 0.98 14.11 -20.60
C PHE A 468 0.42 13.72 -21.97
N ALA A 469 0.69 14.56 -22.97
CA ALA A 469 0.16 14.39 -24.33
C ALA A 469 0.75 13.19 -25.09
N SER A 470 1.94 12.74 -24.68
CA SER A 470 2.63 11.59 -25.29
C SER A 470 3.58 10.93 -24.31
N LEU A 471 3.93 9.66 -24.57
CA LEU A 471 4.98 8.96 -23.83
C LEU A 471 6.34 9.65 -23.94
N GLU A 472 6.63 10.28 -25.08
CA GLU A 472 7.89 11.02 -25.28
C GLU A 472 7.99 12.21 -24.32
N ALA A 473 6.94 13.04 -24.24
CA ALA A 473 6.86 14.14 -23.29
C ALA A 473 6.89 13.64 -21.84
N THR A 474 6.20 12.54 -21.54
CA THR A 474 6.19 11.93 -20.21
C THR A 474 7.60 11.49 -19.78
N ARG A 475 8.35 10.84 -20.67
CA ARG A 475 9.73 10.38 -20.41
C ARG A 475 10.66 11.56 -20.20
N ALA A 476 10.60 12.57 -21.08
CA ALA A 476 11.41 13.78 -20.95
C ALA A 476 11.12 14.52 -19.64
N PHE A 477 9.85 14.62 -19.24
CA PHE A 477 9.47 15.16 -17.92
C PHE A 477 10.08 14.30 -16.79
N TYR A 478 9.88 12.99 -16.82
CA TYR A 478 10.31 12.08 -15.76
C TYR A 478 11.83 12.07 -15.56
N ASP A 479 12.59 12.00 -16.64
CA ASP A 479 14.06 11.94 -16.60
C ASP A 479 14.67 13.30 -16.20
N ALA A 480 13.98 14.41 -16.49
CA ALA A 480 14.38 15.75 -16.05
C ALA A 480 13.88 16.11 -14.64
N LEU A 481 12.87 15.42 -14.13
CA LEU A 481 12.30 15.64 -12.81
C LEU A 481 13.26 15.11 -11.76
N ALA A 482 14.06 16.01 -11.20
CA ALA A 482 15.11 15.71 -10.23
C ALA A 482 14.58 15.42 -8.80
N PHE A 483 13.46 14.69 -8.72
CA PHE A 483 12.94 14.06 -7.50
C PHE A 483 13.50 12.64 -7.39
N TYR A 484 13.28 11.96 -6.26
CA TYR A 484 13.73 10.57 -6.09
C TYR A 484 12.73 9.59 -6.69
N PRO A 485 13.10 8.77 -7.69
CA PRO A 485 12.20 7.75 -8.22
C PRO A 485 11.88 6.70 -7.17
N GLY A 486 10.61 6.33 -7.00
CA GLY A 486 10.25 5.26 -6.07
C GLY A 486 8.74 5.03 -5.91
N PRO A 487 8.32 3.77 -5.63
CA PRO A 487 6.91 3.42 -5.48
C PRO A 487 6.29 3.86 -4.15
N HIS A 488 7.09 4.39 -3.23
CA HIS A 488 6.64 4.90 -1.93
C HIS A 488 5.91 6.26 -2.07
N LEU A 489 5.28 6.72 -0.99
CA LEU A 489 4.66 8.04 -0.86
C LEU A 489 4.66 8.50 0.60
N GLY A 490 4.55 9.80 0.82
CA GLY A 490 4.51 10.40 2.16
C GLY A 490 5.87 10.51 2.85
N ALA A 491 6.98 10.34 2.12
CA ALA A 491 8.33 10.52 2.63
C ALA A 491 8.69 12.00 2.83
N HIS A 492 9.74 12.27 3.59
CA HIS A 492 10.28 13.62 3.82
C HIS A 492 10.95 14.24 2.58
N LYS A 493 11.27 13.44 1.56
CA LYS A 493 11.76 13.88 0.25
C LYS A 493 10.71 13.63 -0.84
N SER A 494 10.69 14.50 -1.83
CA SER A 494 9.81 14.38 -2.99
C SER A 494 10.18 13.16 -3.83
N LEU A 495 9.16 12.33 -4.13
CA LEU A 495 9.28 11.11 -4.90
C LEU A 495 8.50 11.19 -6.21
N SER A 496 8.96 10.48 -7.24
CA SER A 496 8.26 10.35 -8.53
C SER A 496 8.17 8.89 -8.99
N LEU A 497 7.14 8.56 -9.76
CA LEU A 497 6.99 7.23 -10.35
C LEU A 497 6.25 7.28 -11.68
N CYS A 498 6.77 6.58 -12.68
CA CYS A 498 6.06 6.25 -13.91
C CYS A 498 5.00 5.16 -13.66
N TYR A 499 4.03 5.44 -12.79
CA TYR A 499 3.15 4.44 -12.15
C TYR A 499 2.47 3.47 -13.12
N GLY A 500 1.76 3.98 -14.13
CA GLY A 500 1.04 3.14 -15.09
C GLY A 500 1.98 2.32 -15.98
N ALA A 501 3.09 2.90 -16.43
CA ALA A 501 4.08 2.20 -17.24
C ALA A 501 4.83 1.11 -16.44
N LEU A 502 5.17 1.40 -15.19
CA LEU A 502 5.90 0.49 -14.33
C LEU A 502 5.05 -0.70 -13.86
N LEU A 503 3.82 -0.46 -13.42
CA LEU A 503 3.00 -1.49 -12.79
C LEU A 503 2.17 -2.29 -13.79
N PHE A 504 1.67 -1.62 -14.83
CA PHE A 504 0.69 -2.21 -15.76
C PHE A 504 1.18 -2.26 -17.20
N GLY A 505 2.32 -1.62 -17.51
CA GLY A 505 2.79 -1.46 -18.88
C GLY A 505 3.36 -2.71 -19.54
N LYS A 506 3.41 -3.85 -18.84
CA LYS A 506 3.92 -5.13 -19.38
C LYS A 506 2.81 -6.00 -19.99
N ASP A 507 1.62 -5.96 -19.41
CA ASP A 507 0.48 -6.76 -19.86
C ASP A 507 -0.52 -5.85 -20.61
N GLU A 508 -0.81 -6.17 -21.87
CA GLU A 508 -1.65 -5.33 -22.72
C GLU A 508 -3.14 -5.36 -22.34
N GLU A 509 -3.63 -6.43 -21.71
CA GLU A 509 -5.00 -6.49 -21.20
C GLU A 509 -5.13 -5.62 -19.97
N GLU A 510 -4.21 -5.74 -19.02
CA GLU A 510 -4.17 -4.94 -17.80
C GLU A 510 -3.99 -3.46 -18.12
N LYS A 511 -3.07 -3.10 -19.02
CA LYS A 511 -2.93 -1.74 -19.53
C LYS A 511 -4.26 -1.18 -20.04
N ARG A 512 -4.97 -1.92 -20.89
CA ARG A 512 -6.28 -1.49 -21.44
C ARG A 512 -7.33 -1.35 -20.35
N TYR A 513 -7.36 -2.30 -19.42
CA TYR A 513 -8.29 -2.30 -18.30
C TYR A 513 -8.12 -1.07 -17.41
N GLN A 514 -6.88 -0.79 -16.99
CA GLN A 514 -6.50 0.33 -16.12
C GLN A 514 -6.72 1.69 -16.81
N ALA A 515 -6.39 1.78 -18.10
CA ALA A 515 -6.65 2.98 -18.91
C ALA A 515 -8.15 3.29 -19.03
N GLY A 516 -9.02 2.28 -19.00
CA GLY A 516 -10.47 2.43 -19.05
C GLY A 516 -11.05 3.32 -17.94
N PHE A 517 -10.33 3.53 -16.84
CA PHE A 517 -10.74 4.39 -15.74
C PHE A 517 -9.70 5.43 -15.31
N GLY A 518 -8.76 5.74 -16.19
CA GLY A 518 -7.90 6.92 -16.05
C GLY A 518 -6.48 6.65 -15.57
N VAL A 519 -6.03 5.39 -15.53
CA VAL A 519 -4.63 5.06 -15.21
C VAL A 519 -3.86 4.82 -16.50
N PHE A 520 -3.11 5.84 -16.95
CA PHE A 520 -2.39 5.83 -18.22
C PHE A 520 -0.89 5.55 -18.06
N GLN A 521 -0.24 5.16 -19.15
CA GLN A 521 1.23 5.06 -19.16
C GLN A 521 1.87 6.45 -19.28
N GLU A 522 1.18 7.38 -19.92
CA GLU A 522 1.55 8.78 -20.11
C GLU A 522 1.32 9.60 -18.83
N ALA A 523 1.64 9.04 -17.67
CA ALA A 523 1.41 9.67 -16.38
C ALA A 523 2.63 9.54 -15.46
N VAL A 524 2.93 10.62 -14.74
CA VAL A 524 3.90 10.63 -13.63
C VAL A 524 3.15 10.91 -12.34
N ARG A 525 3.28 9.99 -11.38
CA ARG A 525 2.80 10.16 -10.01
C ARG A 525 3.89 10.82 -9.18
N ILE A 526 3.54 11.85 -8.43
CA ILE A 526 4.46 12.63 -7.59
C ILE A 526 3.96 12.60 -6.14
N SER A 527 4.81 12.17 -5.21
CA SER A 527 4.61 12.36 -3.77
C SER A 527 5.48 13.53 -3.33
N VAL A 528 4.87 14.65 -2.98
CA VAL A 528 5.58 15.88 -2.64
C VAL A 528 6.09 15.83 -1.20
N GLY A 529 7.36 16.19 -1.02
CA GLY A 529 8.10 16.13 0.24
C GLY A 529 8.14 17.46 1.00
N LEU A 530 9.11 17.57 1.91
CA LEU A 530 9.29 18.70 2.82
C LEU A 530 10.20 19.80 2.29
N GLU A 531 10.66 19.69 1.04
CA GLU A 531 11.53 20.70 0.43
C GLU A 531 10.88 22.10 0.41
N GLU A 532 11.71 23.13 0.25
CA GLU A 532 11.21 24.49 0.10
C GLU A 532 10.42 24.63 -1.21
N TRP A 533 9.38 25.46 -1.15
CA TRP A 533 8.43 25.59 -2.25
C TRP A 533 9.11 26.07 -3.54
N GLU A 534 10.02 27.04 -3.42
CA GLU A 534 10.75 27.59 -4.55
C GLU A 534 11.57 26.52 -5.27
N ASP A 535 12.22 25.62 -4.52
CA ASP A 535 13.05 24.55 -5.08
C ASP A 535 12.18 23.49 -5.79
N LEU A 536 11.01 23.16 -5.22
CA LEU A 536 10.03 22.26 -5.84
C LEU A 536 9.51 22.83 -7.17
N ARG A 537 9.11 24.11 -7.16
CA ARG A 537 8.62 24.81 -8.34
C ARG A 537 9.70 24.87 -9.43
N ASP A 538 10.89 25.35 -9.08
CA ASP A 538 12.00 25.51 -10.03
C ASP A 538 12.40 24.16 -10.65
N THR A 539 12.41 23.07 -9.86
CA THR A 539 12.69 21.72 -10.34
C THR A 539 11.64 21.22 -11.33
N VAL A 540 10.36 21.46 -11.03
CA VAL A 540 9.26 21.06 -11.91
C VAL A 540 9.23 21.91 -13.18
N ASP A 541 9.57 23.19 -13.12
CA ASP A 541 9.67 24.06 -14.31
C ASP A 541 10.73 23.57 -15.31
N VAL A 542 11.88 23.08 -14.81
CA VAL A 542 12.89 22.43 -15.64
C VAL A 542 12.31 21.19 -16.35
N ALA A 543 11.57 20.35 -15.62
CA ALA A 543 10.96 19.14 -16.18
C ALA A 543 9.85 19.45 -17.20
N ILE A 544 9.00 20.47 -16.94
CA ILE A 544 7.98 20.94 -17.89
C ILE A 544 8.64 21.42 -19.18
N LYS A 545 9.73 22.19 -19.07
CA LYS A 545 10.46 22.68 -20.25
C LYS A 545 11.02 21.54 -21.08
N ALA A 546 11.67 20.55 -20.45
CA ALA A 546 12.19 19.38 -21.14
C ALA A 546 11.09 18.61 -21.89
N ALA A 547 9.91 18.45 -21.28
CA ALA A 547 8.77 17.81 -21.93
C ALA A 547 8.20 18.63 -23.10
N ALA A 548 8.18 19.96 -22.99
CA ALA A 548 7.68 20.85 -24.04
C ALA A 548 8.59 20.87 -25.27
N GLU A 549 9.90 20.70 -25.09
CA GLU A 549 10.89 20.64 -26.18
C GLU A 549 10.70 19.42 -27.10
N VAL A 550 10.10 18.33 -26.60
CA VAL A 550 9.91 17.08 -27.35
C VAL A 550 8.46 16.78 -27.76
N GLY A 551 7.45 17.43 -27.15
CA GLY A 551 6.07 16.98 -27.31
C GLY A 551 4.96 17.99 -26.98
N GLY A 552 5.11 19.25 -27.40
CA GLY A 552 4.02 20.24 -27.30
C GLY A 552 2.78 19.83 -28.10
N ARG A 553 1.57 20.15 -27.61
CA ARG A 553 0.34 19.98 -28.38
C ARG A 553 0.44 20.87 -29.63
N THR A 554 0.52 20.26 -30.81
CA THR A 554 0.41 21.02 -32.07
C THR A 554 -1.01 21.59 -32.12
N GLY A 555 -1.14 22.92 -32.10
CA GLY A 555 -2.43 23.59 -32.21
C GLY A 555 -3.18 23.11 -33.44
N VAL A 556 -4.44 22.71 -33.24
CA VAL A 556 -5.44 22.61 -34.31
C VAL A 556 -6.15 23.94 -34.38
#